data_AF-A0A060SAR4-F1
#
_entry.id   AF-A0A060SAR4-F1
#
_cell.length_a   1.000
_cell.length_b   1.000
_cell.length_c   1.000
_cell.angle_alpha   90.00
_cell.angle_beta   90.00
_cell.angle_gamma   90.00
#
_symmetry.space_group_name_H-M   'P 1'
#
loop_
_entity.id
_entity.type
_entity.pdbx_description
1 polymer ?
#
loop_
_entity_poly.entity_id
_entity_poly.type
_entity_poly.pdbx_seq_one_letter_code
_entity_poly.pdbx_strand_id
1 'polypeptide(L)'
;MAMKAFTFIFFFLNLALFIVFNIFTIARYIIFPDTWSLMIHHPIQSLYIGTYPMGLSTLLNIAVGFLYQKYQFGGKGFLYAIWALWWFDVLLSVACAFELVHIMKTRHEHSLNRLTAHWLLPVVTLIVISSTGGIMAPALVKLHPGQALLTLTVSLVLVSIGVGLAMMILTMYLLRLIVHGVPQDANVMSVFIPLGPMAQGGYCILLLGQGYRQVLPLNYGDSHVLRQSNVGDIIAVISLATALVLWSLATMWMIYALRAVTEVVPRTRIPFKQTFWGLIFPNGVYANLTIQLYRTVDSPFFRVWGTIYSIATLILWTLVFLRTLSLVRNGAIFESPCLEDFDLSRATLKRQASNEIKYPPRAVSVHASSLNGSIVSDMAPLAAPTSAGIELMDC
;
A
#
# COMPACT_ATOMS: atom_id res chain seq x y z
N MET A 1 -16.73 14.91 -26.06
CA MET A 1 -17.13 15.71 -24.88
C MET A 1 -17.43 14.87 -23.63
N ALA A 2 -18.10 13.71 -23.74
CA ALA A 2 -18.49 12.90 -22.57
C ALA A 2 -17.32 12.53 -21.62
N MET A 3 -16.21 11.97 -22.13
CA MET A 3 -15.05 11.61 -21.30
C MET A 3 -14.39 12.80 -20.59
N LYS A 4 -14.49 14.01 -21.17
CA LYS A 4 -13.99 15.24 -20.56
C LYS A 4 -14.83 15.58 -19.33
N ALA A 5 -16.15 15.68 -19.51
CA ALA A 5 -17.07 15.98 -18.41
C ALA A 5 -16.95 14.94 -17.29
N PHE A 6 -16.88 13.66 -17.65
CA PHE A 6 -16.64 12.57 -16.72
C PHE A 6 -15.36 12.78 -15.87
N THR A 7 -14.23 13.13 -16.51
CA THR A 7 -12.97 13.37 -15.81
C THR A 7 -13.09 14.56 -14.84
N PHE A 8 -13.72 15.67 -15.24
CA PHE A 8 -13.93 16.82 -14.35
C PHE A 8 -14.82 16.49 -13.16
N ILE A 9 -15.94 15.78 -13.39
CA ILE A 9 -16.86 15.38 -12.32
C ILE A 9 -16.12 14.53 -11.28
N PHE A 10 -15.39 13.50 -11.72
CA PHE A 10 -14.62 12.65 -10.80
C PHE A 10 -13.50 13.42 -10.12
N PHE A 11 -12.78 14.30 -10.82
CA PHE A 11 -11.72 15.09 -10.22
C PHE A 11 -12.25 15.98 -9.09
N PHE A 12 -13.29 16.77 -9.34
CA PHE A 12 -13.85 17.67 -8.32
C PHE A 12 -14.55 16.92 -7.20
N LEU A 13 -15.19 15.77 -7.49
CA LEU A 13 -15.72 14.89 -6.46
C LEU A 13 -14.61 14.39 -5.52
N ASN A 14 -13.51 13.86 -6.07
CA ASN A 14 -12.39 13.38 -5.27
C ASN A 14 -11.71 14.52 -4.50
N LEU A 15 -11.56 15.69 -5.12
CA LEU A 15 -11.01 16.88 -4.45
C LEU A 15 -11.88 17.31 -3.27
N ALA A 16 -13.20 17.38 -3.46
CA ALA A 16 -14.14 17.73 -2.40
C ALA A 16 -14.10 16.71 -1.25
N LEU A 17 -14.15 15.41 -1.56
CA LEU A 17 -14.04 14.35 -0.57
C LEU A 17 -12.70 14.39 0.18
N PHE A 18 -11.60 14.63 -0.52
CA PHE A 18 -10.27 14.75 0.09
C PHE A 18 -10.22 15.93 1.06
N ILE A 19 -10.75 17.10 0.69
CA ILE A 19 -10.82 18.27 1.57
C ILE A 19 -11.69 17.98 2.80
N VAL A 20 -12.88 17.42 2.61
CA VAL A 20 -13.80 17.09 3.70
C VAL A 20 -13.16 16.11 4.69
N PHE A 21 -12.54 15.03 4.20
CA PHE A 21 -11.86 14.07 5.07
C PHE A 21 -10.61 14.63 5.74
N ASN A 22 -9.89 15.56 5.10
CA ASN A 22 -8.82 16.30 5.77
C ASN A 22 -9.36 17.13 6.94
N ILE A 23 -10.44 17.88 6.72
CA ILE A 23 -11.09 18.68 7.78
C ILE A 23 -11.51 17.78 8.94
N PHE A 24 -12.18 16.65 8.66
CA PHE A 24 -12.59 15.70 9.70
C PHE A 24 -11.42 15.05 10.42
N THR A 25 -10.34 14.71 9.72
CA THR A 25 -9.15 14.10 10.33
C THR A 25 -8.42 15.10 11.22
N ILE A 26 -8.26 16.34 10.77
CA ILE A 26 -7.67 17.42 11.57
C ILE A 26 -8.53 17.69 12.80
N ALA A 27 -9.86 17.84 12.62
CA ALA A 27 -10.78 18.04 13.73
C ALA A 27 -10.72 16.87 14.73
N ARG A 28 -10.65 15.61 14.26
CA ARG A 28 -10.53 14.43 15.11
C ARG A 28 -9.28 14.48 16.00
N TYR A 29 -8.13 14.87 15.46
CA TYR A 29 -6.89 14.92 16.24
C TYR A 29 -6.75 16.17 17.11
N ILE A 30 -7.45 17.26 16.80
CA ILE A 30 -7.55 18.43 17.69
C ILE A 30 -8.49 18.13 18.87
N ILE A 31 -9.65 17.51 18.62
CA ILE A 31 -10.66 17.24 19.65
C ILE A 31 -10.27 16.02 20.51
N PHE A 32 -9.67 14.99 19.90
CA PHE A 32 -9.31 13.74 20.57
C PHE A 32 -7.83 13.37 20.33
N PRO A 33 -6.87 14.13 20.92
CA PRO A 33 -5.45 13.99 20.64
C PRO A 33 -4.88 12.59 20.93
N ASP A 34 -5.37 11.91 21.97
CA ASP A 34 -4.95 10.55 22.34
C ASP A 34 -5.19 9.51 21.22
N THR A 35 -6.12 9.81 20.32
CA THR A 35 -6.47 8.92 19.20
C THR A 35 -5.32 8.72 18.23
N TRP A 36 -4.44 9.72 18.06
CA TRP A 36 -3.27 9.59 17.18
C TRP A 36 -2.33 8.50 17.70
N SER A 37 -2.02 8.54 19.00
CA SER A 37 -1.15 7.55 19.64
C SER A 37 -1.78 6.15 19.57
N LEU A 38 -3.08 6.03 19.83
CA LEU A 38 -3.76 4.73 19.72
C LEU A 38 -3.72 4.18 18.30
N MET A 39 -3.94 5.03 17.29
CA MET A 39 -3.96 4.64 15.89
C MET A 39 -2.58 4.20 15.39
N ILE A 40 -1.50 4.91 15.75
CA ILE A 40 -0.14 4.55 15.31
C ILE A 40 0.37 3.24 15.92
N HIS A 41 -0.06 2.91 17.14
CA HIS A 41 0.28 1.64 17.79
C HIS A 41 -0.57 0.46 17.32
N HIS A 42 -1.67 0.70 16.59
CA HIS A 42 -2.51 -0.37 16.10
C HIS A 42 -1.90 -1.03 14.84
N PRO A 43 -1.68 -2.36 14.82
CA PRO A 43 -0.88 -3.05 13.78
C PRO A 43 -1.50 -3.08 12.38
N ILE A 44 -2.81 -2.88 12.27
CA ILE A 44 -3.52 -2.79 10.98
C ILE A 44 -3.91 -1.35 10.61
N GLN A 45 -4.54 -0.60 11.52
CA GLN A 45 -5.02 0.75 11.23
C GLN A 45 -3.90 1.74 10.88
N SER A 46 -2.74 1.66 11.54
CA SER A 46 -1.57 2.51 11.24
C SER A 46 -1.12 2.41 9.78
N LEU A 47 -1.24 1.22 9.17
CA LEU A 47 -0.82 0.97 7.78
C LEU A 47 -1.65 1.77 6.77
N TYR A 48 -2.90 2.12 7.11
CA TYR A 48 -3.76 2.93 6.25
C TYR A 48 -3.34 4.40 6.18
N ILE A 49 -2.41 4.88 7.02
CA ILE A 49 -1.82 6.21 6.86
C ILE A 49 -1.22 6.37 5.45
N GLY A 50 -0.70 5.30 4.86
CA GLY A 50 -0.19 5.33 3.49
C GLY A 50 -1.24 5.67 2.43
N THR A 51 -2.53 5.49 2.72
CA THR A 51 -3.60 5.89 1.78
C THR A 51 -3.73 7.40 1.63
N TYR A 52 -3.24 8.19 2.59
CA TYR A 52 -3.26 9.65 2.54
C TYR A 52 -2.37 10.21 1.40
N PRO A 53 -1.04 9.97 1.38
CA PRO A 53 -0.19 10.46 0.30
C PRO A 53 -0.58 9.83 -1.04
N MET A 54 -0.99 8.56 -1.07
CA MET A 54 -1.49 7.95 -2.31
C MET A 54 -2.71 8.69 -2.87
N GLY A 55 -3.65 9.10 -2.01
CA GLY A 55 -4.81 9.89 -2.40
C GLY A 55 -4.42 11.26 -2.97
N LEU A 56 -3.50 11.96 -2.31
CA LEU A 56 -2.99 13.26 -2.78
C LEU A 56 -2.32 13.12 -4.16
N SER A 57 -1.45 12.14 -4.34
CA SER A 57 -0.80 11.82 -5.61
C SER A 57 -1.79 11.64 -6.77
N THR A 58 -2.97 11.04 -6.55
CA THR A 58 -3.99 10.91 -7.62
C THR A 58 -4.56 12.25 -8.06
N LEU A 59 -4.74 13.21 -7.14
CA LEU A 59 -5.19 14.57 -7.47
C LEU A 59 -4.11 15.31 -8.25
N LEU A 60 -2.85 15.19 -7.84
CA LEU A 60 -1.70 15.79 -8.54
C LEU A 60 -1.59 15.26 -9.98
N ASN A 61 -1.79 13.95 -10.19
CA ASN A 61 -1.75 13.33 -11.51
C ASN A 61 -2.74 13.96 -12.50
N ILE A 62 -3.99 14.18 -12.07
CA ILE A 62 -5.01 14.82 -12.92
C ILE A 62 -4.74 16.32 -13.08
N ALA A 63 -4.28 16.99 -12.03
CA ALA A 63 -3.94 18.40 -12.09
C ALA A 63 -2.83 18.69 -13.12
N VAL A 64 -1.79 17.86 -13.16
CA VAL A 64 -0.72 18.00 -14.17
C VAL A 64 -1.16 17.47 -15.53
N GLY A 65 -1.57 16.19 -15.61
CA GLY A 65 -1.76 15.51 -16.89
C GLY A 65 -2.98 15.98 -17.67
N PHE A 66 -4.03 16.40 -16.96
CA PHE A 66 -5.28 16.83 -17.58
C PHE A 66 -5.45 18.35 -17.53
N LEU A 67 -5.42 18.99 -16.36
CA LEU A 67 -5.66 20.44 -16.27
C LEU A 67 -4.54 21.25 -16.91
N TYR A 68 -3.28 20.99 -16.53
CA TYR A 68 -2.14 21.71 -17.07
C TYR A 68 -1.77 21.26 -18.49
N GLN A 69 -1.40 19.99 -18.71
CA GLN A 69 -0.88 19.56 -20.01
C GLN A 69 -1.92 19.60 -21.13
N LYS A 70 -3.15 19.14 -20.87
CA LYS A 70 -4.18 19.04 -21.91
C LYS A 70 -5.00 20.32 -22.08
N TYR A 71 -5.29 21.04 -21.00
CA TYR A 71 -6.12 22.26 -21.04
C TYR A 71 -5.34 23.57 -20.82
N GLN A 72 -4.03 23.50 -20.60
CA GLN A 72 -3.17 24.68 -20.40
C GLN A 72 -3.66 25.59 -19.26
N PHE A 73 -4.29 25.00 -18.24
CA PHE A 73 -4.86 25.71 -17.10
C PHE A 73 -3.76 26.22 -16.15
N GLY A 74 -3.93 27.44 -15.63
CA GLY A 74 -3.15 27.99 -14.50
C GLY A 74 -1.70 28.42 -14.80
N GLY A 75 -1.18 28.15 -16.02
CA GLY A 75 0.14 28.61 -16.45
C GLY A 75 1.30 28.09 -15.60
N LYS A 76 2.44 28.79 -15.64
CA LYS A 76 3.67 28.37 -14.94
C LYS A 76 3.51 28.32 -13.42
N GLY A 77 2.81 29.29 -12.84
CA GLY A 77 2.59 29.36 -11.39
C GLY A 77 1.83 28.15 -10.85
N PHE A 78 0.79 27.70 -11.58
CA PHE A 78 0.07 26.48 -11.23
C PHE A 78 0.95 25.23 -11.30
N LEU A 79 1.77 25.08 -12.35
CA LEU A 79 2.68 23.93 -12.44
C LEU A 79 3.68 23.89 -11.27
N TYR A 80 4.29 25.03 -10.93
CA TYR A 80 5.21 25.10 -9.79
C TYR A 80 4.52 24.85 -8.45
N ALA A 81 3.27 25.29 -8.28
CA ALA A 81 2.48 24.97 -7.09
C ALA A 81 2.22 23.45 -6.96
N ILE A 82 1.85 22.79 -8.06
CA ILE A 82 1.67 21.33 -8.06
C ILE A 82 3.01 20.61 -7.83
N TRP A 83 4.11 21.11 -8.39
CA TRP A 83 5.44 20.55 -8.17
C TRP A 83 5.93 20.71 -6.72
N ALA A 84 5.61 21.83 -6.07
CA ALA A 84 5.85 22.01 -4.63
C ALA A 84 5.02 21.04 -3.79
N LEU A 85 3.73 20.84 -4.14
CA LEU A 85 2.88 19.83 -3.51
C LEU A 85 3.39 18.41 -3.74
N TRP A 86 3.98 18.12 -4.89
CA TRP A 86 4.63 16.83 -5.16
C TRP A 86 5.81 16.59 -4.23
N TRP A 87 6.69 17.59 -4.01
CA TRP A 87 7.78 17.47 -3.04
C TRP A 87 7.28 17.26 -1.60
N PHE A 88 6.22 17.97 -1.21
CA PHE A 88 5.57 17.74 0.08
C PHE A 88 5.05 16.30 0.20
N ASP A 89 4.39 15.79 -0.83
CA ASP A 89 3.86 14.42 -0.86
C ASP A 89 4.97 13.35 -0.95
N VAL A 90 6.13 13.67 -1.55
CA VAL A 90 7.35 12.85 -1.48
C VAL A 90 7.82 12.70 -0.03
N LEU A 91 7.89 13.80 0.73
CA LEU A 91 8.28 13.75 2.14
C LEU A 91 7.30 12.91 2.97
N LEU A 92 5.99 13.08 2.74
CA LEU A 92 4.97 12.29 3.41
C LEU A 92 5.06 10.80 3.05
N SER A 93 5.30 10.47 1.79
CA SER A 93 5.44 9.09 1.33
C SER A 93 6.68 8.42 1.91
N VAL A 94 7.82 9.12 1.95
CA VAL A 94 9.06 8.65 2.59
C VAL A 94 8.83 8.44 4.08
N ALA A 95 8.29 9.42 4.79
CA ALA A 95 7.98 9.29 6.21
C ALA A 95 7.04 8.10 6.45
N CYS A 96 6.00 7.95 5.65
CA CYS A 96 5.06 6.83 5.77
C CYS A 96 5.76 5.47 5.58
N ALA A 97 6.57 5.31 4.54
CA ALA A 97 7.23 4.05 4.26
C ALA A 97 8.26 3.67 5.33
N PHE A 98 9.14 4.61 5.72
CA PHE A 98 10.23 4.30 6.64
C PHE A 98 9.78 4.28 8.11
N GLU A 99 8.98 5.25 8.55
CA GLU A 99 8.55 5.32 9.95
C GLU A 99 7.57 4.20 10.28
N LEU A 100 6.60 3.89 9.42
CA LEU A 100 5.66 2.80 9.73
C LEU A 100 6.34 1.44 9.72
N VAL A 101 7.26 1.19 8.78
CA VAL A 101 8.06 -0.05 8.81
C VAL A 101 8.96 -0.09 10.05
N HIS A 102 9.48 1.05 10.52
CA HIS A 102 10.23 1.10 11.78
C HIS A 102 9.33 0.79 12.99
N ILE A 103 8.13 1.37 13.06
CA ILE A 103 7.15 1.14 14.12
C ILE A 103 6.70 -0.33 14.12
N MET A 104 6.44 -0.92 12.95
CA MET A 104 6.12 -2.35 12.82
C MET A 104 7.22 -3.24 13.43
N LYS A 105 8.49 -2.88 13.27
CA LYS A 105 9.62 -3.64 13.82
C LYS A 105 9.81 -3.46 15.33
N THR A 106 9.40 -2.33 15.89
CA THR A 106 9.81 -1.92 17.25
C THR A 106 8.66 -1.81 18.26
N ARG A 107 7.42 -1.73 17.79
CA ARG A 107 6.22 -1.46 18.61
C ARG A 107 5.06 -2.40 18.32
N HIS A 108 5.06 -3.12 17.20
CA HIS A 108 4.00 -4.07 16.87
C HIS A 108 4.48 -5.50 17.04
N GLU A 109 3.63 -6.34 17.63
CA GLU A 109 3.85 -7.78 17.67
C GLU A 109 3.25 -8.44 16.42
N HIS A 110 4.07 -9.23 15.73
CA HIS A 110 3.69 -9.87 14.47
C HIS A 110 3.96 -11.37 14.51
N SER A 111 3.01 -12.12 13.94
CA SER A 111 3.13 -13.55 13.70
C SER A 111 2.79 -13.83 12.24
N LEU A 112 3.41 -14.87 11.65
CA LEU A 112 3.28 -15.14 10.21
C LEU A 112 1.82 -15.34 9.78
N ASN A 113 1.00 -16.01 10.60
CA ASN A 113 -0.44 -16.20 10.34
C ASN A 113 -1.25 -14.89 10.31
N ARG A 114 -0.78 -13.84 11.00
CA ARG A 114 -1.41 -12.51 11.07
C ARG A 114 -0.92 -11.55 9.99
N LEU A 115 0.09 -11.94 9.19
CA LEU A 115 0.53 -11.13 8.06
C LEU A 115 -0.62 -10.97 7.06
N THR A 116 -0.92 -9.72 6.70
CA THR A 116 -1.96 -9.37 5.72
C THR A 116 -1.35 -8.56 4.59
N ALA A 117 -2.03 -8.54 3.43
CA ALA A 117 -1.56 -7.76 2.29
C ALA A 117 -1.52 -6.24 2.57
N HIS A 118 -2.18 -5.74 3.63
CA HIS A 118 -2.13 -4.33 4.04
C HIS A 118 -0.73 -3.86 4.45
N TRP A 119 0.20 -4.78 4.75
CA TRP A 119 1.61 -4.45 5.00
C TRP A 119 2.27 -3.76 3.80
N LEU A 120 1.69 -3.88 2.61
CA LEU A 120 2.15 -3.19 1.41
C LEU A 120 1.80 -1.69 1.41
N LEU A 121 0.76 -1.25 2.15
CA LEU A 121 0.23 0.11 2.05
C LEU A 121 1.28 1.20 2.33
N PRO A 122 2.12 1.12 3.38
CA PRO A 122 3.15 2.13 3.64
C PRO A 122 4.18 2.22 2.52
N VAL A 123 4.59 1.07 1.98
CA VAL A 123 5.66 0.98 0.97
C VAL A 123 5.18 1.41 -0.42
N VAL A 124 3.91 1.12 -0.75
CA VAL A 124 3.30 1.49 -2.04
C VAL A 124 3.25 3.00 -2.22
N THR A 125 3.27 3.79 -1.14
CA THR A 125 3.33 5.27 -1.21
C THR A 125 4.49 5.75 -2.10
N LEU A 126 5.68 5.16 -1.93
CA LEU A 126 6.89 5.49 -2.71
C LEU A 126 6.71 5.21 -4.21
N ILE A 127 6.01 4.11 -4.53
CA ILE A 127 5.73 3.72 -5.92
C ILE A 127 4.71 4.70 -6.54
N VAL A 128 3.67 5.07 -5.78
CA VAL A 128 2.60 5.94 -6.25
C VAL A 128 3.11 7.37 -6.50
N ILE A 129 3.81 7.96 -5.53
CA ILE A 129 4.35 9.32 -5.67
C ILE A 129 5.42 9.41 -6.77
N SER A 130 6.16 8.32 -6.98
CA SER A 130 7.15 8.24 -8.05
C SER A 130 6.50 8.33 -9.44
N SER A 131 5.37 7.63 -9.67
CA SER A 131 4.58 7.78 -10.90
C SER A 131 4.11 9.21 -11.13
N THR A 132 3.75 9.94 -10.07
CA THR A 132 3.39 11.36 -10.17
C THR A 132 4.57 12.19 -10.70
N GLY A 133 5.79 11.91 -10.27
CA GLY A 133 6.99 12.56 -10.83
C GLY A 133 7.22 12.21 -12.31
N GLY A 134 6.93 10.97 -12.72
CA GLY A 134 6.93 10.56 -14.14
C GLY A 134 5.90 11.31 -15.00
N ILE A 135 4.71 11.59 -14.45
CA ILE A 135 3.67 12.41 -15.11
C ILE A 135 4.06 13.90 -15.13
N MET A 136 4.75 14.37 -14.09
CA MET A 136 5.23 15.74 -13.94
C MET A 136 6.35 16.09 -14.92
N ALA A 137 7.28 15.18 -15.18
CA ALA A 137 8.49 15.46 -15.94
C ALA A 137 8.24 16.04 -17.36
N PRO A 138 7.30 15.51 -18.18
CA PRO A 138 7.01 16.10 -19.49
C PRO A 138 6.46 17.54 -19.43
N ALA A 139 5.81 17.93 -18.32
CA ALA A 139 5.39 19.31 -18.10
C ALA A 139 6.58 20.21 -17.75
N LEU A 140 7.51 19.72 -16.93
CA LEU A 140 8.70 20.47 -16.49
C LEU A 140 9.75 20.61 -17.57
N VAL A 141 9.93 19.62 -18.46
CA VAL A 141 10.93 19.64 -19.55
C VAL A 141 10.83 20.92 -20.37
N LYS A 142 9.60 21.38 -20.65
CA LYS A 142 9.33 22.57 -21.46
C LYS A 142 9.78 23.88 -20.80
N LEU A 143 9.95 23.88 -19.47
CA LEU A 143 10.32 25.06 -18.69
C LEU A 143 11.77 25.01 -18.20
N HIS A 144 12.16 23.88 -17.60
CA HIS A 144 13.48 23.65 -17.00
C HIS A 144 13.85 22.16 -17.07
N PRO A 145 14.65 21.74 -18.08
CA PRO A 145 15.08 20.36 -18.23
C PRO A 145 15.80 19.78 -17.00
N GLY A 146 16.56 20.61 -16.27
CA GLY A 146 17.24 20.19 -15.03
C GLY A 146 16.27 19.79 -13.91
N GLN A 147 15.16 20.51 -13.74
CA GLN A 147 14.12 20.16 -12.75
C GLN A 147 13.36 18.89 -13.16
N ALA A 148 13.15 18.69 -14.47
CA ALA A 148 12.58 17.45 -14.97
C ALA A 148 13.51 16.26 -14.70
N LEU A 149 14.81 16.41 -14.97
CA LEU A 149 15.80 15.37 -14.68
C LEU A 149 15.86 15.03 -13.18
N LEU A 150 15.86 16.05 -12.31
CA LEU A 150 15.82 15.86 -10.85
C LEU A 150 14.56 15.08 -10.43
N THR A 151 13.41 15.49 -10.94
CA THR A 151 12.11 14.84 -10.66
C THR A 151 12.14 13.37 -11.09
N LEU A 152 12.64 13.07 -12.30
CA LEU A 152 12.79 11.70 -12.80
C LEU A 152 13.77 10.87 -11.97
N THR A 153 14.89 11.46 -11.54
CA THR A 153 15.92 10.78 -10.76
C THR A 153 15.40 10.41 -9.38
N VAL A 154 14.77 11.36 -8.69
CA VAL A 154 14.13 11.11 -7.39
C VAL A 154 13.05 10.05 -7.52
N SER A 155 12.19 10.15 -8.53
CA SER A 155 11.19 9.13 -8.81
C SER A 155 11.82 7.74 -9.04
N LEU A 156 12.90 7.64 -9.82
CA LEU A 156 13.58 6.37 -10.06
C LEU A 156 14.10 5.73 -8.76
N VAL A 157 14.66 6.53 -7.85
CA VAL A 157 15.11 6.05 -6.54
C VAL A 157 13.92 5.57 -5.71
N LEU A 158 12.85 6.36 -5.62
CA LEU A 158 11.66 6.03 -4.81
C LEU A 158 10.95 4.77 -5.31
N VAL A 159 10.76 4.60 -6.62
CA VAL A 159 10.12 3.39 -7.17
C VAL A 159 11.01 2.16 -6.96
N SER A 160 12.33 2.31 -7.06
CA SER A 160 13.27 1.20 -6.82
C SER A 160 13.18 0.71 -5.38
N ILE A 161 13.18 1.63 -4.41
CA ILE A 161 13.00 1.29 -2.98
C ILE A 161 11.61 0.67 -2.76
N GLY A 162 10.56 1.30 -3.28
CA GLY A 162 9.18 0.86 -3.10
C GLY A 162 8.92 -0.54 -3.67
N VAL A 163 9.33 -0.80 -4.92
CA VAL A 163 9.19 -2.11 -5.57
C VAL A 163 10.05 -3.15 -4.86
N GLY A 164 11.29 -2.82 -4.48
CA GLY A 164 12.18 -3.74 -3.75
C GLY A 164 11.58 -4.21 -2.43
N LEU A 165 11.12 -3.26 -1.59
CA LEU A 165 10.45 -3.58 -0.33
C LEU A 165 9.12 -4.32 -0.55
N ALA A 166 8.34 -3.94 -1.56
CA ALA A 166 7.09 -4.64 -1.89
C ALA A 166 7.35 -6.10 -2.28
N MET A 167 8.39 -6.39 -3.06
CA MET A 167 8.77 -7.77 -3.41
C MET A 167 9.14 -8.59 -2.18
N MET A 168 9.91 -8.04 -1.24
CA MET A 168 10.24 -8.72 0.02
C MET A 168 8.98 -9.08 0.81
N ILE A 169 8.04 -8.14 0.94
CA ILE A 169 6.76 -8.36 1.65
C ILE A 169 5.89 -9.37 0.90
N LEU A 170 5.83 -9.30 -0.44
CA LEU A 170 5.04 -10.21 -1.27
C LEU A 170 5.54 -11.65 -1.19
N THR A 171 6.85 -11.87 -1.11
CA THR A 171 7.42 -13.20 -0.88
C THR A 171 6.95 -13.80 0.44
N MET A 172 7.00 -13.02 1.54
CA MET A 172 6.48 -13.46 2.84
C MET A 172 4.97 -13.69 2.81
N TYR A 173 4.23 -12.83 2.09
CA TYR A 173 2.79 -12.99 1.94
C TYR A 173 2.41 -14.24 1.15
N LEU A 174 3.16 -14.57 0.09
CA LEU A 174 2.97 -15.81 -0.66
C LEU A 174 3.20 -17.03 0.23
N LEU A 175 4.29 -17.04 1.02
CA LEU A 175 4.53 -18.09 2.00
C LEU A 175 3.37 -18.22 3.00
N ARG A 176 2.89 -17.09 3.53
CA ARG A 176 1.73 -17.05 4.43
C ARG A 176 0.49 -17.66 3.78
N LEU A 177 0.21 -17.35 2.52
CA LEU A 177 -0.94 -17.92 1.79
C LEU A 177 -0.80 -19.43 1.58
N ILE A 178 0.42 -19.94 1.37
CA ILE A 178 0.69 -21.37 1.20
C ILE A 178 0.49 -22.11 2.52
N VAL A 179 1.04 -21.58 3.62
CA VAL A 179 1.04 -22.25 4.94
C VAL A 179 -0.31 -22.12 5.65
N HIS A 180 -0.97 -20.97 5.53
CA HIS A 180 -2.19 -20.65 6.30
C HIS A 180 -3.45 -20.47 5.44
N GLY A 181 -3.34 -20.62 4.12
CA GLY A 181 -4.45 -20.44 3.19
C GLY A 181 -4.82 -18.98 2.95
N VAL A 182 -5.86 -18.78 2.15
CA VAL A 182 -6.40 -17.46 1.80
C VAL A 182 -7.22 -16.84 2.94
N PRO A 183 -7.24 -15.51 3.08
CA PRO A 183 -8.12 -14.83 4.04
C PRO A 183 -9.59 -15.22 3.82
N GLN A 184 -10.31 -15.47 4.91
CA GLN A 184 -11.74 -15.79 4.89
C GLN A 184 -12.60 -14.52 5.02
N ASP A 185 -13.91 -14.66 4.82
CA ASP A 185 -14.92 -13.60 4.94
C ASP A 185 -14.61 -12.37 4.06
N ALA A 186 -15.04 -11.19 4.49
CA ALA A 186 -14.81 -9.91 3.80
C ALA A 186 -13.32 -9.55 3.62
N ASN A 187 -12.42 -10.20 4.35
CA ASN A 187 -10.98 -9.99 4.20
C ASN A 187 -10.43 -10.66 2.93
N VAL A 188 -11.17 -11.58 2.30
CA VAL A 188 -10.78 -12.17 1.01
C VAL A 188 -10.54 -11.09 -0.03
N MET A 189 -11.22 -9.95 0.04
CA MET A 189 -11.02 -8.84 -0.92
C MET A 189 -9.61 -8.26 -0.90
N SER A 190 -8.88 -8.40 0.22
CA SER A 190 -7.50 -7.93 0.34
C SER A 190 -6.50 -8.72 -0.53
N VAL A 191 -6.87 -9.88 -1.07
CA VAL A 191 -6.02 -10.68 -1.97
C VAL A 191 -5.71 -9.97 -3.30
N PHE A 192 -6.43 -8.89 -3.62
CA PHE A 192 -6.12 -8.05 -4.77
C PHE A 192 -5.02 -7.00 -4.50
N ILE A 193 -4.72 -6.68 -3.23
CA ILE A 193 -3.73 -5.65 -2.89
C ILE A 193 -2.35 -5.91 -3.54
N PRO A 194 -1.84 -7.15 -3.66
CA PRO A 194 -0.60 -7.46 -4.37
C PRO A 194 -0.49 -6.95 -5.81
N LEU A 195 -1.62 -6.79 -6.53
CA LEU A 195 -1.61 -6.23 -7.88
C LEU A 195 -1.10 -4.78 -7.86
N GLY A 196 -1.36 -4.06 -6.76
CA GLY A 196 -1.04 -2.65 -6.56
C GLY A 196 0.43 -2.32 -6.82
N PRO A 197 1.38 -2.78 -5.99
CA PRO A 197 2.80 -2.47 -6.17
C PRO A 197 3.37 -2.95 -7.51
N MET A 198 2.93 -4.11 -8.01
CA MET A 198 3.43 -4.65 -9.28
C MET A 198 2.96 -3.81 -10.46
N ALA A 199 1.67 -3.57 -10.58
CA ALA A 199 1.13 -2.79 -11.69
C ALA A 199 1.49 -1.30 -11.59
N GLN A 200 1.42 -0.70 -10.40
CA GLN A 200 1.83 0.69 -10.21
C GLN A 200 3.33 0.87 -10.45
N GLY A 201 4.17 -0.09 -10.04
CA GLY A 201 5.61 -0.07 -10.31
C GLY A 201 5.92 -0.16 -11.80
N GLY A 202 5.26 -1.08 -12.53
CA GLY A 202 5.39 -1.16 -13.98
C GLY A 202 4.93 0.11 -14.68
N TYR A 203 3.83 0.71 -14.22
CA TYR A 203 3.30 1.96 -14.76
C TYR A 203 4.29 3.10 -14.55
N CYS A 204 4.84 3.22 -13.34
CA CYS A 204 5.87 4.18 -13.00
C CYS A 204 7.10 4.05 -13.91
N ILE A 205 7.67 2.85 -14.01
CA ILE A 205 8.91 2.61 -14.75
C ILE A 205 8.74 2.93 -16.25
N LEU A 206 7.56 2.66 -16.84
CA LEU A 206 7.24 3.12 -18.21
C LEU A 206 7.27 4.64 -18.34
N LEU A 207 6.61 5.35 -17.41
CA LEU A 207 6.58 6.81 -17.42
C LEU A 207 7.99 7.39 -17.27
N LEU A 208 8.81 6.82 -16.39
CA LEU A 208 10.19 7.26 -16.22
C LEU A 208 11.02 7.03 -17.48
N GLY A 209 10.88 5.87 -18.13
CA GLY A 209 11.57 5.59 -19.40
C GLY A 209 11.20 6.60 -20.49
N GLN A 210 9.91 6.91 -20.62
CA GLN A 210 9.42 7.94 -21.55
C GLN A 210 9.92 9.35 -21.17
N GLY A 211 9.99 9.67 -19.88
CA GLY A 211 10.50 10.94 -19.39
C GLY A 211 12.00 11.12 -19.66
N TYR A 212 12.82 10.10 -19.37
CA TYR A 212 14.25 10.12 -19.66
C TYR A 212 14.52 10.26 -21.15
N ARG A 213 13.73 9.59 -22.00
CA ARG A 213 13.80 9.74 -23.45
C ARG A 213 13.56 11.19 -23.93
N GLN A 214 12.77 11.98 -23.21
CA GLN A 214 12.52 13.38 -23.55
C GLN A 214 13.59 14.34 -23.04
N VAL A 215 14.32 13.96 -21.97
CA VAL A 215 15.34 14.80 -21.33
C VAL A 215 16.74 14.52 -21.85
N LEU A 216 17.01 13.28 -22.24
CA LEU A 216 18.33 12.81 -22.66
C LEU A 216 18.42 12.70 -24.19
N PRO A 217 19.62 12.91 -24.79
CA PRO A 217 20.90 13.19 -24.14
C PRO A 217 21.02 14.59 -23.53
N LEU A 218 21.90 14.75 -22.55
CA LEU A 218 22.25 16.06 -22.01
C LEU A 218 23.16 16.84 -22.96
N ASN A 219 22.90 18.13 -23.08
CA ASN A 219 23.72 19.06 -23.86
C ASN A 219 24.80 19.77 -23.03
N TYR A 220 24.89 19.46 -21.73
CA TYR A 220 25.79 20.10 -20.77
C TYR A 220 26.48 19.07 -19.86
N GLY A 221 27.53 19.52 -19.17
CA GLY A 221 28.35 18.68 -18.30
C GLY A 221 29.26 17.70 -19.04
N ASP A 222 30.07 16.94 -18.29
CA ASP A 222 31.11 16.06 -18.86
C ASP A 222 30.78 14.56 -18.74
N SER A 223 29.52 14.23 -18.44
CA SER A 223 29.09 12.83 -18.31
C SER A 223 29.16 12.12 -19.66
N HIS A 224 30.06 11.15 -19.78
CA HIS A 224 30.17 10.30 -20.98
C HIS A 224 28.90 9.47 -21.23
N VAL A 225 28.16 9.09 -20.17
CA VAL A 225 26.97 8.22 -20.29
C VAL A 225 25.73 9.04 -20.66
N LEU A 226 25.45 10.12 -19.94
CA LEU A 226 24.20 10.89 -20.12
C LEU A 226 24.18 11.73 -21.41
N ARG A 227 25.32 11.86 -22.09
CA ARG A 227 25.46 12.60 -23.35
C ARG A 227 25.43 11.71 -24.60
N GLN A 228 25.39 10.38 -24.44
CA GLN A 228 25.27 9.46 -25.57
C GLN A 228 23.93 9.65 -26.27
N SER A 229 23.94 9.74 -27.61
CA SER A 229 22.76 10.04 -28.41
C SER A 229 21.60 9.06 -28.22
N ASN A 230 21.89 7.80 -27.92
CA ASN A 230 20.92 6.71 -27.76
C ASN A 230 20.53 6.42 -26.31
N VAL A 231 21.10 7.11 -25.31
CA VAL A 231 20.90 6.76 -23.88
C VAL A 231 19.43 6.83 -23.47
N GLY A 232 18.69 7.83 -23.95
CA GLY A 232 17.26 7.99 -23.67
C GLY A 232 16.41 6.86 -24.24
N ASP A 233 16.70 6.44 -25.48
CA ASP A 233 16.02 5.31 -26.11
C ASP A 233 16.35 3.98 -25.42
N ILE A 234 17.62 3.77 -25.02
CA ILE A 234 18.04 2.58 -24.27
C ILE A 234 17.27 2.47 -22.94
N ILE A 235 17.22 3.56 -22.17
CA ILE A 235 16.47 3.58 -20.90
C ILE A 235 14.99 3.29 -21.15
N ALA A 236 14.39 3.85 -22.21
CA ALA A 236 12.99 3.59 -22.54
C ALA A 236 12.73 2.11 -22.88
N VAL A 237 13.62 1.45 -23.62
CA VAL A 237 13.51 0.01 -23.95
C VAL A 237 13.65 -0.86 -22.71
N ILE A 238 14.63 -0.56 -21.83
CA ILE A 238 14.80 -1.27 -20.55
C ILE A 238 13.55 -1.10 -19.68
N SER A 239 13.06 0.13 -19.55
CA SER A 239 11.82 0.43 -18.82
C SER A 239 10.62 -0.35 -19.35
N LEU A 240 10.48 -0.48 -20.68
CA LEU A 240 9.42 -1.28 -21.28
C LEU A 240 9.53 -2.76 -20.91
N ALA A 241 10.73 -3.34 -21.00
CA ALA A 241 10.97 -4.73 -20.63
C ALA A 241 10.66 -4.97 -19.13
N THR A 242 11.15 -4.10 -18.25
CA THR A 242 10.87 -4.17 -16.80
C THR A 242 9.38 -4.04 -16.51
N ALA A 243 8.66 -3.15 -17.20
CA ALA A 243 7.23 -2.98 -17.00
C ALA A 243 6.42 -4.18 -17.48
N LEU A 244 6.84 -4.87 -18.54
CA LEU A 244 6.24 -6.14 -18.97
C LEU A 244 6.44 -7.25 -17.92
N VAL A 245 7.62 -7.32 -17.30
CA VAL A 245 7.88 -8.25 -16.18
C VAL A 245 6.94 -7.95 -15.02
N LEU A 246 6.84 -6.68 -14.60
CA LEU A 246 5.95 -6.29 -13.51
C LEU A 246 4.47 -6.47 -13.86
N TRP A 247 4.08 -6.24 -15.11
CA TRP A 247 2.73 -6.55 -15.60
C TRP A 247 2.45 -8.06 -15.49
N SER A 248 3.39 -8.91 -15.89
CA SER A 248 3.23 -10.37 -15.80
C SER A 248 3.07 -10.85 -14.35
N LEU A 249 3.83 -10.27 -13.41
CA LEU A 249 3.68 -10.55 -11.97
C LEU A 249 2.34 -10.05 -11.43
N ALA A 250 1.88 -8.87 -11.86
CA ALA A 250 0.55 -8.37 -11.50
C ALA A 250 -0.56 -9.29 -12.04
N THR A 251 -0.42 -9.79 -13.27
CA THR A 251 -1.33 -10.78 -13.89
C THR A 251 -1.36 -12.09 -13.12
N MET A 252 -0.21 -12.59 -12.66
CA MET A 252 -0.14 -13.77 -11.79
C MET A 252 -0.92 -13.55 -10.49
N TRP A 253 -0.69 -12.43 -9.80
CA TRP A 253 -1.43 -12.10 -8.57
C TRP A 253 -2.93 -11.93 -8.81
N MET A 254 -3.33 -11.36 -9.95
CA MET A 254 -4.72 -11.26 -10.37
C MET A 254 -5.37 -12.64 -10.51
N ILE A 255 -4.67 -13.60 -11.13
CA ILE A 255 -5.16 -14.97 -11.27
C ILE A 255 -5.34 -15.62 -9.89
N TYR A 256 -4.35 -15.50 -8.99
CA TYR A 256 -4.48 -16.01 -7.62
C TYR A 256 -5.63 -15.35 -6.85
N ALA A 257 -5.80 -14.04 -7.01
CA ALA A 257 -6.88 -13.30 -6.38
C ALA A 257 -8.26 -13.77 -6.86
N LEU A 258 -8.44 -13.95 -8.17
CA LEU A 258 -9.68 -14.49 -8.73
C LEU A 258 -9.97 -15.90 -8.21
N ARG A 259 -8.96 -16.78 -8.19
CA ARG A 259 -9.11 -18.15 -7.66
C ARG A 259 -9.51 -18.17 -6.19
N ALA A 260 -8.88 -17.32 -5.37
CA ALA A 260 -9.22 -17.18 -3.96
C ALA A 260 -10.68 -16.71 -3.76
N VAL A 261 -11.12 -15.71 -4.54
CA VAL A 261 -12.49 -15.21 -4.47
C VAL A 261 -13.50 -16.27 -4.91
N THR A 262 -13.23 -17.02 -6.00
CA THR A 262 -14.12 -18.11 -6.45
C THR A 262 -14.26 -19.24 -5.43
N GLU A 263 -13.24 -19.46 -4.60
CA GLU A 263 -13.25 -20.50 -3.56
C GLU A 263 -14.05 -20.06 -2.32
N VAL A 264 -13.89 -18.81 -1.89
CA VAL A 264 -14.43 -18.31 -0.60
C VAL A 264 -15.85 -17.76 -0.72
N VAL A 265 -16.15 -17.01 -1.79
CA VAL A 265 -17.45 -16.30 -1.93
C VAL A 265 -18.65 -17.24 -1.95
N PRO A 266 -18.64 -18.39 -2.65
CA PRO A 266 -19.80 -19.29 -2.65
C PRO A 266 -20.06 -19.94 -1.29
N ARG A 267 -19.04 -20.04 -0.43
CA ARG A 267 -19.11 -20.76 0.84
C ARG A 267 -19.59 -19.90 2.01
N THR A 268 -19.57 -18.58 1.87
CA THR A 268 -19.85 -17.65 2.95
C THR A 268 -20.64 -16.44 2.45
N ARG A 269 -21.61 -15.98 3.23
CA ARG A 269 -22.21 -14.66 2.97
C ARG A 269 -21.22 -13.60 3.40
N ILE A 270 -20.63 -12.90 2.44
CA ILE A 270 -19.72 -11.80 2.72
C ILE A 270 -20.53 -10.50 2.90
N PRO A 271 -20.65 -9.98 4.13
CA PRO A 271 -21.27 -8.67 4.32
C PRO A 271 -20.39 -7.58 3.71
N PHE A 272 -21.03 -6.54 3.17
CA PHE A 272 -20.30 -5.38 2.70
C PHE A 272 -19.58 -4.71 3.87
N LYS A 273 -18.27 -4.51 3.74
CA LYS A 273 -17.42 -3.80 4.71
C LYS A 273 -16.60 -2.74 3.99
N GLN A 274 -16.07 -1.78 4.75
CA GLN A 274 -15.19 -0.73 4.22
C GLN A 274 -13.97 -1.30 3.46
N THR A 275 -13.53 -2.51 3.79
CA THR A 275 -12.42 -3.22 3.13
C THR A 275 -12.64 -3.48 1.63
N PHE A 276 -13.88 -3.41 1.13
CA PHE A 276 -14.19 -3.53 -0.30
C PHE A 276 -13.57 -2.38 -1.13
N TRP A 277 -13.35 -1.21 -0.54
CA TRP A 277 -12.62 -0.12 -1.20
C TRP A 277 -11.18 -0.51 -1.56
N GLY A 278 -10.59 -1.49 -0.85
CA GLY A 278 -9.28 -2.05 -1.15
C GLY A 278 -9.18 -2.74 -2.51
N LEU A 279 -10.31 -3.02 -3.18
CA LEU A 279 -10.34 -3.57 -4.54
C LEU A 279 -10.08 -2.51 -5.61
N ILE A 280 -10.40 -1.24 -5.35
CA ILE A 280 -10.42 -0.22 -6.41
C ILE A 280 -9.00 0.10 -6.89
N PHE A 281 -8.11 0.45 -5.95
CA PHE A 281 -6.76 0.89 -6.30
C PHE A 281 -5.97 -0.18 -7.09
N PRO A 282 -5.82 -1.43 -6.63
CA PRO A 282 -5.01 -2.44 -7.33
C PRO A 282 -5.53 -2.75 -8.73
N ASN A 283 -6.85 -2.83 -8.90
CA ASN A 283 -7.46 -3.07 -10.20
C ASN A 283 -7.31 -1.85 -11.14
N GLY A 284 -7.47 -0.64 -10.60
CA GLY A 284 -7.29 0.60 -11.37
C GLY A 284 -5.86 0.78 -11.88
N VAL A 285 -4.84 0.49 -11.06
CA VAL A 285 -3.44 0.61 -11.50
C VAL A 285 -3.05 -0.49 -12.50
N TYR A 286 -3.65 -1.68 -12.40
CA TYR A 286 -3.48 -2.73 -13.41
C TYR A 286 -4.07 -2.34 -14.77
N ALA A 287 -5.25 -1.71 -14.77
CA ALA A 287 -5.82 -1.11 -15.97
C ALA A 287 -4.91 0.00 -16.54
N ASN A 288 -4.38 0.88 -15.69
CA ASN A 288 -3.48 1.96 -16.11
C ASN A 288 -2.21 1.43 -16.77
N LEU A 289 -1.54 0.45 -16.15
CA LEU A 289 -0.35 -0.18 -16.75
C LEU A 289 -0.68 -0.82 -18.10
N THR A 290 -1.77 -1.58 -18.17
CA THR A 290 -2.19 -2.26 -19.41
C THR A 290 -2.46 -1.25 -20.53
N ILE A 291 -3.17 -0.15 -20.24
CA ILE A 291 -3.41 0.93 -21.21
C ILE A 291 -2.12 1.63 -21.60
N GLN A 292 -1.19 1.81 -20.66
CA GLN A 292 0.07 2.49 -20.94
C GLN A 292 1.03 1.63 -21.76
N LEU A 293 0.99 0.31 -21.59
CA LEU A 293 1.64 -0.64 -22.49
C LEU A 293 1.07 -0.51 -23.90
N TYR A 294 -0.26 -0.48 -24.07
CA TYR A 294 -0.86 -0.20 -25.38
C TYR A 294 -0.32 1.09 -25.99
N ARG A 295 -0.30 2.20 -25.25
CA ARG A 295 0.20 3.49 -25.77
C ARG A 295 1.69 3.46 -26.13
N THR A 296 2.44 2.51 -25.60
CA THR A 296 3.89 2.39 -25.83
C THR A 296 4.20 1.44 -26.99
N VAL A 297 3.53 0.28 -27.06
CA VAL A 297 3.81 -0.77 -28.04
C VAL A 297 2.80 -0.85 -29.20
N ASP A 298 1.73 -0.07 -29.13
CA ASP A 298 0.60 -0.06 -30.10
C ASP A 298 -0.02 -1.45 -30.36
N SER A 299 -0.08 -2.29 -29.32
CA SER A 299 -0.63 -3.64 -29.43
C SER A 299 -2.16 -3.66 -29.26
N PRO A 300 -2.93 -4.25 -30.20
CA PRO A 300 -4.37 -4.42 -30.05
C PRO A 300 -4.77 -5.22 -28.80
N PHE A 301 -3.94 -6.18 -28.37
CA PHE A 301 -4.17 -6.99 -27.17
C PHE A 301 -4.28 -6.10 -25.93
N PHE A 302 -3.27 -5.27 -25.67
CA PHE A 302 -3.25 -4.37 -24.52
C PHE A 302 -4.38 -3.33 -24.60
N ARG A 303 -4.78 -2.90 -25.81
CA ARG A 303 -5.90 -1.98 -26.00
C ARG A 303 -7.22 -2.60 -25.54
N VAL A 304 -7.54 -3.79 -26.03
CA VAL A 304 -8.80 -4.48 -25.72
C VAL A 304 -8.81 -4.89 -24.25
N TRP A 305 -7.74 -5.52 -23.77
CA TRP A 305 -7.65 -5.98 -22.38
C TRP A 305 -7.71 -4.81 -21.38
N GLY A 306 -6.97 -3.73 -21.64
CA GLY A 306 -6.99 -2.53 -20.80
C GLY A 306 -8.38 -1.88 -20.75
N THR A 307 -9.12 -1.91 -21.86
CA THR A 307 -10.49 -1.39 -21.93
C THR A 307 -11.46 -2.24 -21.10
N ILE A 308 -11.44 -3.56 -21.27
CA ILE A 308 -12.27 -4.49 -20.48
C ILE A 308 -12.03 -4.30 -18.99
N TYR A 309 -10.76 -4.27 -18.59
CA TYR A 309 -10.38 -4.16 -17.18
C TYR A 309 -10.74 -2.80 -16.58
N SER A 310 -10.62 -1.71 -17.35
CA SER A 310 -11.05 -0.37 -16.93
C SER A 310 -12.55 -0.30 -16.68
N ILE A 311 -13.35 -0.88 -17.59
CA ILE A 311 -14.82 -0.93 -17.45
C ILE A 311 -15.19 -1.76 -16.21
N ALA A 312 -14.57 -2.93 -16.02
CA ALA A 312 -14.81 -3.76 -14.84
C ALA A 312 -14.47 -3.02 -13.54
N THR A 313 -13.36 -2.29 -13.51
CA THR A 313 -12.96 -1.47 -12.35
C THR A 313 -13.96 -0.35 -12.08
N LEU A 314 -14.49 0.30 -13.13
CA LEU A 314 -15.51 1.35 -12.99
C LEU A 314 -16.84 0.80 -12.46
N ILE A 315 -17.25 -0.39 -12.92
CA ILE A 315 -18.44 -1.08 -12.39
C ILE A 315 -18.23 -1.39 -10.91
N LEU A 316 -17.09 -1.97 -10.55
CA LEU A 316 -16.74 -2.27 -9.16
C LEU A 316 -16.77 -1.02 -8.29
N TRP A 317 -16.14 0.08 -8.74
CA TRP A 317 -16.19 1.36 -8.04
C TRP A 317 -17.62 1.86 -7.84
N THR A 318 -18.45 1.79 -8.88
CA THR A 318 -19.85 2.24 -8.81
C THR A 318 -20.64 1.42 -7.79
N LEU A 319 -20.48 0.10 -7.78
CA LEU A 319 -21.15 -0.78 -6.82
C LEU A 319 -20.72 -0.48 -5.37
N VAL A 320 -19.41 -0.33 -5.13
CA VAL A 320 -18.87 -0.01 -3.81
C VAL A 320 -19.33 1.38 -3.36
N PHE A 321 -19.31 2.38 -4.26
CA PHE A 321 -19.73 3.74 -3.96
C PHE A 321 -21.22 3.83 -3.61
N LEU A 322 -22.11 3.19 -4.39
CA LEU A 322 -23.55 3.19 -4.12
C LEU A 322 -23.89 2.49 -2.80
N ARG A 323 -23.21 1.37 -2.49
CA ARG A 323 -23.38 0.69 -1.19
C ARG A 323 -22.88 1.54 -0.03
N THR A 324 -21.73 2.21 -0.21
CA THR A 324 -21.19 3.16 0.77
C THR A 324 -22.19 4.28 1.05
N LEU A 325 -22.76 4.88 0.00
CA LEU A 325 -23.74 5.96 0.14
C LEU A 325 -25.01 5.51 0.89
N SER A 326 -25.49 4.30 0.63
CA SER A 326 -26.61 3.71 1.37
C SER A 326 -26.30 3.53 2.87
N LEU A 327 -25.07 3.15 3.23
CA LEU A 327 -24.68 2.97 4.63
C LEU A 327 -24.38 4.29 5.34
N VAL A 328 -23.86 5.28 4.63
CA VAL A 328 -23.70 6.66 5.14
C VAL A 328 -25.07 7.23 5.51
N ARG A 329 -26.08 7.05 4.64
CA ARG A 329 -27.44 7.54 4.89
C ARG A 329 -28.07 6.93 6.15
N ASN A 330 -27.73 5.68 6.45
CA ASN A 330 -28.30 4.94 7.58
C ASN A 330 -27.42 5.02 8.85
N GLY A 331 -26.31 5.76 8.83
CA GLY A 331 -25.37 5.87 9.96
C GLY A 331 -24.51 4.62 10.21
N ALA A 332 -24.92 3.45 9.73
CA ALA A 332 -24.29 2.14 9.96
C ALA A 332 -22.82 2.05 9.52
N ILE A 333 -22.35 2.93 8.62
CA ILE A 333 -20.92 2.95 8.24
C ILE A 333 -20.01 3.50 9.33
N PHE A 334 -20.57 4.30 10.25
CA PHE A 334 -19.83 4.94 11.34
C PHE A 334 -19.87 4.15 12.65
N GLU A 335 -20.67 3.09 12.71
CA GLU A 335 -20.60 2.10 13.80
C GLU A 335 -19.26 1.35 13.67
N SER A 336 -18.38 1.56 14.65
CA SER A 336 -17.05 0.97 14.68
C SER A 336 -17.05 -0.23 15.62
N PRO A 337 -16.97 -1.48 15.10
CA PRO A 337 -16.87 -2.68 15.94
C PRO A 337 -15.65 -2.62 16.87
N CYS A 338 -14.62 -1.87 16.48
CA CYS A 338 -13.39 -1.69 17.24
C CYS A 338 -13.59 -0.89 18.53
N LEU A 339 -14.54 0.06 18.56
CA LEU A 339 -14.89 0.81 19.77
C LEU A 339 -15.71 -0.06 20.71
N GLU A 340 -16.62 -0.88 20.17
CA GLU A 340 -17.35 -1.88 20.96
C GLU A 340 -16.40 -2.90 21.60
N ASP A 341 -15.45 -3.47 20.84
CA ASP A 341 -14.47 -4.43 21.38
C ASP A 341 -13.56 -3.80 22.44
N PHE A 342 -13.16 -2.53 22.25
CA PHE A 342 -12.33 -1.80 23.22
C PHE A 342 -13.12 -1.45 24.49
N ASP A 343 -14.37 -1.00 24.35
CA ASP A 343 -15.26 -0.73 25.47
C ASP A 343 -15.64 -2.01 26.22
N LEU A 344 -15.87 -3.13 25.52
CA LEU A 344 -16.07 -4.46 26.09
C LEU A 344 -14.83 -4.94 26.85
N SER A 345 -13.63 -4.79 26.28
CA SER A 345 -12.37 -5.15 26.93
C SER A 345 -12.12 -4.31 28.19
N ARG A 346 -12.37 -2.99 28.12
CA ARG A 346 -12.26 -2.07 29.26
C ARG A 346 -13.30 -2.36 30.34
N ALA A 347 -14.53 -2.71 29.95
CA ALA A 347 -15.59 -3.13 30.87
C ALA A 347 -15.24 -4.46 31.55
N THR A 348 -14.59 -5.37 30.84
CA THR A 348 -14.14 -6.67 31.38
C THR A 348 -13.02 -6.49 32.39
N LEU A 349 -12.02 -5.64 32.08
CA LEU A 349 -10.94 -5.27 33.00
C LEU A 349 -11.47 -4.57 34.26
N LYS A 350 -12.44 -3.66 34.11
CA LYS A 350 -13.10 -3.01 35.27
C LYS A 350 -13.87 -4.02 36.12
N ARG A 351 -14.56 -5.01 35.51
CA ARG A 351 -15.23 -6.10 36.24
C ARG A 351 -14.23 -6.99 36.97
N GLN A 352 -13.10 -7.32 36.35
CA GLN A 352 -12.05 -8.12 36.97
C GLN A 352 -11.42 -7.38 38.16
N ALA A 353 -11.07 -6.11 38.00
CA ALA A 353 -10.56 -5.28 39.11
C ALA A 353 -11.59 -5.13 40.24
N SER A 354 -12.88 -4.97 39.90
CA SER A 354 -13.96 -4.92 40.90
C SER A 354 -14.14 -6.26 41.64
N ASN A 355 -13.99 -7.38 40.94
CA ASN A 355 -14.05 -8.72 41.54
C ASN A 355 -12.83 -9.02 42.43
N GLU A 356 -11.63 -8.56 42.08
CA GLU A 356 -10.45 -8.68 42.96
C GLU A 356 -10.60 -7.86 44.24
N ILE A 357 -11.27 -6.70 44.18
CA ILE A 357 -11.57 -5.90 45.37
C ILE A 357 -12.66 -6.58 46.24
N LYS A 358 -13.65 -7.22 45.60
CA LYS A 358 -14.79 -7.85 46.30
C LYS A 358 -14.47 -9.25 46.84
N TYR A 359 -13.55 -9.96 46.19
CA TYR A 359 -13.07 -11.29 46.55
C TYR A 359 -11.55 -11.30 46.40
N PRO A 360 -10.80 -10.72 47.36
CA PRO A 360 -9.36 -10.76 47.31
C PRO A 360 -8.89 -12.22 47.26
N PRO A 361 -7.89 -12.56 46.42
CA PRO A 361 -7.37 -13.91 46.35
C PRO A 361 -6.92 -14.33 47.76
N ARG A 362 -7.45 -15.45 48.25
CA ARG A 362 -7.03 -16.01 49.55
C ARG A 362 -5.52 -16.18 49.51
N ALA A 363 -4.82 -15.48 50.38
CA ALA A 363 -3.41 -15.73 50.64
C ALA A 363 -3.27 -17.22 51.01
N VAL A 364 -2.66 -17.99 50.13
CA VAL A 364 -2.24 -19.35 50.44
C VAL A 364 -1.11 -19.18 51.44
N SER A 365 -1.43 -19.32 52.72
CA SER A 365 -0.44 -19.39 53.79
C SER A 365 0.37 -20.66 53.57
N VAL A 366 1.56 -20.51 52.99
CA VAL A 366 2.57 -21.58 53.02
C VAL A 366 3.01 -21.71 54.49
N HIS A 367 2.44 -22.68 55.19
CA HIS A 367 2.93 -23.06 56.52
C HIS A 367 4.30 -23.70 56.37
N ALA A 368 5.32 -22.99 56.84
CA ALA A 368 6.61 -23.55 57.15
C ALA A 368 6.52 -24.33 58.48
N SER A 369 6.55 -25.66 58.44
CA SER A 369 6.89 -26.46 59.62
C SER A 369 7.34 -27.89 59.28
N SER A 370 8.57 -28.17 59.74
CA SER A 370 9.19 -29.44 60.13
C SER A 370 9.53 -30.53 59.09
N LEU A 371 10.82 -30.54 58.74
CA LEU A 371 11.73 -31.70 58.72
C LEU A 371 11.25 -32.94 59.51
N ASN A 372 11.17 -34.11 58.85
CA ASN A 372 12.07 -35.27 59.06
C ASN A 372 11.49 -36.57 58.49
N GLY A 373 12.29 -37.26 57.64
CA GLY A 373 12.22 -38.70 57.31
C GLY A 373 10.99 -39.14 56.49
N SER A 374 11.07 -39.95 55.45
CA SER A 374 12.15 -40.77 54.91
C SER A 374 11.59 -41.46 53.65
N ILE A 375 12.47 -41.73 52.68
CA ILE A 375 12.43 -42.89 51.76
C ILE A 375 11.62 -42.72 50.44
N VAL A 376 12.42 -42.46 49.39
CA VAL A 376 12.56 -43.22 48.11
C VAL A 376 11.85 -42.73 46.83
N SER A 377 12.71 -42.64 45.80
CA SER A 377 12.50 -42.60 44.33
C SER A 377 11.62 -41.48 43.77
N ASP A 378 12.05 -40.56 42.92
CA ASP A 378 13.15 -40.57 41.94
C ASP A 378 13.70 -39.15 41.76
N MET A 379 14.97 -38.96 42.08
CA MET A 379 15.88 -38.08 41.36
C MET A 379 16.93 -39.02 40.75
N ALA A 380 17.53 -38.77 39.60
CA ALA A 380 18.33 -37.57 39.36
C ALA A 380 18.90 -37.62 37.91
N PRO A 381 19.82 -36.72 37.52
CA PRO A 381 19.77 -35.93 36.28
C PRO A 381 20.98 -36.30 35.40
N LEU A 382 21.40 -35.47 34.44
CA LEU A 382 22.81 -35.24 34.01
C LEU A 382 22.76 -34.30 32.79
N ALA A 383 23.16 -33.02 32.90
CA ALA A 383 24.52 -32.49 32.76
C ALA A 383 25.18 -32.76 31.39
N ALA A 384 25.51 -31.69 30.65
CA ALA A 384 26.51 -31.66 29.57
C ALA A 384 27.95 -31.84 30.15
N PRO A 385 29.07 -31.93 29.39
CA PRO A 385 29.31 -31.71 27.95
C PRO A 385 30.31 -32.71 27.28
N THR A 386 30.74 -32.40 26.04
CA THR A 386 32.03 -32.69 25.35
C THR A 386 32.08 -33.53 24.07
N SER A 387 32.95 -33.02 23.21
CA SER A 387 33.43 -33.32 21.85
C SER A 387 33.86 -34.75 21.50
N ALA A 388 33.55 -35.14 20.26
CA ALA A 388 34.32 -35.90 19.25
C ALA A 388 33.28 -36.52 18.29
N GLY A 389 33.36 -36.60 16.97
CA GLY A 389 34.34 -36.31 15.94
C GLY A 389 33.75 -36.90 14.65
N ILE A 390 33.92 -36.20 13.52
CA ILE A 390 34.09 -36.71 12.15
C ILE A 390 33.06 -37.73 11.61
N GLU A 391 32.29 -37.37 10.57
CA GLU A 391 32.41 -37.98 9.23
C GLU A 391 31.59 -37.23 8.16
N LEU A 392 32.23 -37.03 7.02
CA LEU A 392 31.68 -36.54 5.75
C LEU A 392 30.77 -37.60 5.10
N MET A 393 29.77 -37.17 4.32
CA MET A 393 29.66 -37.55 2.90
C MET A 393 28.49 -36.84 2.22
N ASP A 394 28.80 -36.34 1.02
CA ASP A 394 27.92 -35.74 0.03
C ASP A 394 26.83 -36.70 -0.50
N CYS A 395 25.68 -36.12 -0.84
CA CYS A 395 24.91 -36.38 -2.07
C CYS A 395 23.99 -35.18 -2.34
#